data_AF-N1QSD1-F1
#
_entry.id   AF-N1QSD1-F1
#
_cell.length_a   1.000
_cell.length_b   1.000
_cell.length_c   1.000
_cell.angle_alpha   90.00
_cell.angle_beta   90.00
_cell.angle_gamma   90.00
#
_symmetry.space_group_name_H-M   'P 1'
#
loop_
_entity.id
_entity.type
_entity.pdbx_description
1 polymer ?
#
loop_
_entity_poly.entity_id
_entity_poly.type
_entity_poly.pdbx_seq_one_letter_code
_entity_poly.pdbx_strand_id
1 'polypeptide(L)'
;MASNITLLLLLLAAIASTIAEMDESEQHIDPASTIAELLKAAVTSTIAELDEPADCDGYGTYIVMLEPPEGGQDAGVDAARALHRSFLPSVTTAQGKPRLLHSYRTVFTGFAAWLTQEELEVSSKPGFVRSFDNNIYR
;
A
#
# COMPACT_ATOMS: atom_id res chain seq x y z
N MET A 1 3.25 -14.88 -17.38
CA MET A 1 2.82 -14.05 -16.24
C MET A 1 3.05 -12.60 -16.63
N ALA A 2 2.00 -11.87 -17.01
CA ALA A 2 2.15 -10.46 -17.35
C ALA A 2 2.42 -9.68 -16.06
N SER A 3 3.51 -8.92 -16.04
CA SER A 3 3.87 -8.04 -14.92
C SER A 3 2.82 -6.92 -14.81
N ASN A 4 2.43 -6.53 -13.60
CA ASN A 4 1.43 -5.46 -13.37
C ASN A 4 1.82 -4.13 -14.05
N ILE A 5 3.12 -3.90 -14.27
CA ILE A 5 3.64 -2.74 -15.02
C ILE A 5 3.22 -2.82 -16.49
N THR A 6 3.22 -4.02 -17.08
CA THR A 6 2.78 -4.23 -18.46
C THR A 6 1.28 -3.94 -18.60
N LEU A 7 0.47 -4.27 -17.60
CA LEU A 7 -0.97 -3.97 -17.61
C LEU A 7 -1.24 -2.46 -17.52
N LEU A 8 -0.48 -1.75 -16.68
CA LEU A 8 -0.58 -0.29 -16.55
C LEU A 8 -0.15 0.44 -17.84
N LEU A 9 0.93 -0.02 -18.47
CA LEU A 9 1.41 0.54 -19.74
C LEU A 9 0.42 0.27 -20.89
N LEU A 10 -0.22 -0.90 -20.92
CA LEU A 10 -1.26 -1.23 -21.90
C LEU A 10 -2.50 -0.35 -21.72
N LEU A 11 -2.88 -0.05 -20.48
CA LEU A 11 -4.01 0.83 -20.18
C LEU A 11 -3.72 2.26 -20.63
N LEU A 12 -2.51 2.78 -20.35
CA LEU A 12 -2.09 4.11 -20.80
C LEU A 12 -2.03 4.22 -22.33
N ALA A 13 -1.54 3.17 -23.00
CA ALA A 13 -1.48 3.14 -24.46
C ALA A 13 -2.89 3.11 -25.10
N ALA A 14 -3.84 2.37 -24.50
CA ALA A 14 -5.22 2.35 -24.97
C ALA A 14 -5.91 3.72 -24.84
N ILE A 15 -5.64 4.45 -23.76
CA ILE A 15 -6.18 5.81 -23.55
C ILE A 15 -5.59 6.79 -24.57
N ALA A 16 -4.28 6.73 -24.84
CA ALA A 16 -3.64 7.58 -25.84
C ALA A 16 -4.15 7.30 -27.26
N SER A 17 -4.44 6.03 -27.59
CA SER A 17 -5.00 5.62 -28.89
C SER A 17 -6.41 6.19 -29.12
N THR A 18 -7.25 6.25 -28.08
CA THR A 18 -8.60 6.83 -28.17
C THR A 18 -8.57 8.34 -28.41
N ILE A 19 -7.53 9.04 -27.96
CA ILE A 19 -7.41 10.51 -28.13
C ILE A 19 -6.97 10.88 -29.56
N ALA A 20 -6.33 9.96 -30.29
CA ALA A 20 -5.84 10.21 -31.64
C ALA A 20 -6.91 10.08 -32.75
N GLU A 21 -8.05 9.45 -32.47
CA GLU A 21 -9.11 9.19 -33.47
C GLU A 21 -10.33 10.13 -33.37
N MET A 22 -10.27 11.17 -32.55
CA MET A 22 -11.35 12.16 -32.47
C MET A 22 -10.96 13.43 -33.23
N ASP A 23 -11.01 13.33 -34.55
CA ASP A 23 -11.15 14.48 -35.46
C ASP A 23 -12.64 14.79 -35.67
N GLU A 24 -12.95 16.09 -35.57
CA GLU A 24 -14.23 16.76 -35.85
C GLU A 24 -15.53 16.15 -35.31
N SER A 25 -15.98 16.62 -34.14
CA SER A 25 -17.40 16.97 -33.95
C SER A 25 -17.53 17.99 -32.82
N GLU A 26 -17.96 19.20 -33.19
CA GLU A 26 -18.21 20.35 -32.32
C GLU A 26 -19.15 20.01 -31.16
N GLN A 27 -18.59 19.72 -30.00
CA GLN A 27 -19.17 20.16 -28.74
C GLN A 27 -18.10 20.94 -28.02
N HIS A 28 -18.38 22.22 -27.79
CA HIS A 28 -17.57 23.13 -26.98
C HIS A 28 -17.59 22.64 -25.52
N ILE A 29 -16.92 21.52 -25.30
CA ILE A 29 -16.62 20.98 -24.00
C ILE A 29 -15.18 21.41 -23.77
N ASP A 30 -14.99 22.33 -22.83
CA ASP A 30 -13.66 22.75 -22.40
C ASP A 30 -12.88 21.47 -22.01
N PRO A 31 -11.82 21.11 -22.75
CA PRO A 31 -11.13 19.84 -22.54
C PRO A 31 -10.50 19.77 -21.14
N ALA A 32 -10.20 20.90 -20.52
CA ALA A 32 -9.70 20.93 -19.14
C ALA A 32 -10.82 20.60 -18.14
N SER A 33 -12.08 20.93 -18.42
CA SER A 33 -13.23 20.58 -17.57
C SER A 33 -13.51 19.07 -17.59
N THR A 34 -13.47 18.42 -18.75
CA THR A 34 -13.67 16.96 -18.84
C THR A 34 -12.53 16.19 -18.18
N ILE A 35 -11.29 16.63 -18.36
CA ILE A 35 -10.14 16.02 -17.68
C ILE A 35 -10.27 16.22 -16.17
N ALA A 36 -10.66 17.40 -15.70
CA ALA A 36 -10.84 17.66 -14.27
C ALA A 36 -12.00 16.83 -13.67
N GLU A 37 -13.07 16.59 -14.42
CA GLU A 37 -14.22 15.81 -13.97
C GLU A 37 -13.93 14.30 -13.97
N LEU A 38 -13.21 13.80 -14.98
CA LEU A 38 -12.72 12.42 -15.00
C LEU A 38 -11.66 12.18 -13.90
N LEU A 39 -10.79 13.14 -13.65
CA LEU A 39 -9.85 13.09 -12.52
C LEU A 39 -10.60 13.13 -11.18
N LYS A 40 -11.62 13.98 -11.04
CA LYS A 40 -12.48 13.99 -9.84
C LYS A 40 -13.20 12.67 -9.65
N ALA A 41 -13.83 12.13 -10.69
CA ALA A 41 -14.55 10.87 -10.62
C ALA A 41 -13.61 9.70 -10.30
N ALA A 42 -12.42 9.65 -10.90
CA ALA A 42 -11.40 8.65 -10.59
C ALA A 42 -10.90 8.78 -9.15
N VAL A 43 -10.67 10.01 -8.67
CA VAL A 43 -10.26 10.29 -7.29
C VAL A 43 -11.38 9.98 -6.29
N THR A 44 -12.64 10.29 -6.59
CA THR A 44 -13.77 9.95 -5.72
C THR A 44 -14.02 8.44 -5.71
N SER A 45 -13.84 7.74 -6.84
CA SER A 45 -13.95 6.29 -6.91
C SER A 45 -12.80 5.57 -6.20
N THR A 46 -11.63 6.20 -6.05
CA THR A 46 -10.51 5.65 -5.25
C THR A 46 -10.57 6.05 -3.77
N ILE A 47 -11.14 7.22 -3.45
CA ILE A 47 -11.34 7.68 -2.06
C ILE A 47 -12.57 7.01 -1.42
N ALA A 48 -13.56 6.56 -2.20
CA ALA A 48 -14.69 5.78 -1.67
C ALA A 48 -14.27 4.42 -1.08
N GLU A 49 -13.01 3.99 -1.29
CA GLU A 49 -12.38 2.84 -0.62
C GLU A 49 -11.44 3.24 0.54
N LEU A 50 -11.40 4.53 0.90
CA LEU A 50 -10.48 5.13 1.91
C LEU A 50 -11.21 5.86 3.05
N ASP A 51 -12.48 5.55 3.31
CA ASP A 51 -13.15 5.99 4.55
C ASP A 51 -13.49 4.77 5.40
N GLU A 52 -12.49 4.25 6.11
CA GLU A 52 -12.71 3.40 7.27
C GLU A 52 -12.42 4.26 8.51
N PRO A 53 -13.35 4.29 9.49
CA PRO A 53 -13.28 5.21 10.61
C PRO A 53 -11.98 4.98 11.40
N ALA A 54 -11.26 6.08 11.65
CA ALA A 54 -10.23 6.08 12.66
C ALA A 54 -10.83 5.61 14.00
N ASP A 55 -10.20 4.58 14.53
CA ASP A 55 -10.35 3.99 15.86
C ASP A 55 -11.68 3.28 16.14
N CYS A 56 -11.71 2.00 15.78
CA CYS A 56 -12.49 1.02 16.50
C CYS A 56 -11.50 -0.07 16.91
N ASP A 57 -11.27 -0.24 18.21
CA ASP A 57 -10.50 -1.33 18.86
C ASP A 57 -9.04 -1.05 19.25
N GLY A 58 -8.51 0.19 19.15
CA GLY A 58 -7.17 0.53 19.68
C GLY A 58 -5.99 0.14 18.77
N TYR A 59 -6.25 -0.08 17.48
CA TYR A 59 -5.22 -0.35 16.48
C TYR A 59 -4.62 0.96 15.94
N GLY A 60 -3.29 1.03 15.88
CA GLY A 60 -2.52 2.07 15.21
C GLY A 60 -1.65 1.49 14.09
N THR A 61 -1.22 2.35 13.17
CA THR A 61 -0.20 1.97 12.17
C THR A 61 1.19 2.19 12.73
N TYR A 62 1.98 1.12 12.80
CA TYR A 62 3.37 1.18 13.28
C TYR A 62 4.34 0.75 12.19
N ILE A 63 5.49 1.43 12.11
CA ILE A 63 6.66 0.97 11.37
C ILE A 63 7.58 0.26 12.36
N VAL A 64 7.83 -1.01 12.12
CA VAL A 64 8.75 -1.85 12.90
C VAL A 64 10.03 -2.07 12.11
N MET A 65 11.16 -1.69 12.71
CA MET A 65 12.50 -1.89 12.17
C MET A 65 13.12 -3.14 12.79
N LEU A 66 13.68 -3.98 11.94
CA LEU A 66 14.32 -5.23 12.30
C LEU A 66 15.82 -5.20 11.97
N GLU A 67 16.57 -6.06 12.64
CA GLU A 67 17.95 -6.35 12.31
C GLU A 67 18.02 -6.96 10.91
N PRO A 68 18.97 -6.53 10.05
CA PRO A 68 19.19 -7.17 8.77
C PRO A 68 19.55 -8.66 8.98
N PRO A 69 19.01 -9.57 8.15
CA PRO A 69 19.35 -10.98 8.25
C PRO A 69 20.85 -11.22 7.97
N GLU A 70 21.44 -12.18 8.70
CA GLU A 70 22.81 -12.63 8.48
C GLU A 70 22.94 -13.16 7.04
N GLY A 71 23.75 -12.48 6.22
CA GLY A 71 23.85 -12.75 4.77
C GLY A 71 23.25 -11.67 3.85
N GLY A 72 22.68 -10.60 4.42
CA GLY A 72 22.21 -9.44 3.66
C GLY A 72 20.82 -9.61 3.05
N GLN A 73 20.44 -8.72 2.13
CA GLN A 73 19.07 -8.61 1.60
C GLN A 73 18.67 -9.71 0.60
N ASP A 74 19.54 -10.70 0.35
CA ASP A 74 19.42 -11.67 -0.75
C ASP A 74 18.29 -12.69 -0.60
N ALA A 75 17.56 -12.68 0.53
CA ALA A 75 16.33 -13.46 0.64
C ALA A 75 15.31 -13.05 -0.44
N GLY A 76 14.59 -14.01 -1.04
CA GLY A 76 13.53 -13.71 -2.00
C GLY A 76 12.43 -12.82 -1.39
N VAL A 77 11.70 -12.07 -2.23
CA VAL A 77 10.61 -11.17 -1.79
C VAL A 77 9.58 -11.89 -0.92
N ASP A 78 9.20 -13.10 -1.30
CA ASP A 78 8.23 -13.91 -0.56
C ASP A 78 8.79 -14.42 0.78
N ALA A 79 10.07 -14.78 0.82
CA ALA A 79 10.73 -15.26 2.04
C ALA A 79 10.79 -14.14 3.09
N ALA A 80 11.13 -12.91 2.70
CA ALA A 80 11.14 -11.79 3.62
C ALA A 80 9.75 -11.35 4.06
N ARG A 81 8.76 -11.38 3.16
CA ARG A 81 7.36 -11.12 3.54
C ARG A 81 6.86 -12.18 4.52
N ALA A 82 7.21 -13.45 4.33
CA ALA A 82 6.90 -14.53 5.27
C ALA A 82 7.58 -14.31 6.63
N LEU A 83 8.85 -13.89 6.63
CA LEU A 83 9.58 -13.54 7.84
C LEU A 83 8.89 -12.39 8.58
N HIS A 84 8.57 -11.28 7.92
CA HIS A 84 7.88 -10.15 8.54
C HIS A 84 6.52 -10.52 9.11
N ARG A 85 5.76 -11.38 8.42
CA ARG A 85 4.48 -11.90 8.95
C ARG A 85 4.66 -12.71 10.24
N SER A 86 5.81 -13.33 10.48
CA SER A 86 6.08 -14.08 11.72
C SER A 86 6.27 -13.18 12.96
N PHE A 87 6.57 -11.90 12.74
CA PHE A 87 6.60 -10.88 13.79
C PHE A 87 5.21 -10.36 14.15
N LEU A 88 4.19 -10.64 13.32
CA LEU A 88 2.81 -10.25 13.61
C LEU A 88 2.13 -11.30 14.50
N PRO A 89 1.24 -10.87 15.41
CA PRO A 89 0.48 -11.79 16.27
C PRO A 89 -0.48 -12.68 15.46
N SER A 90 -0.99 -12.16 14.34
CA SER A 90 -1.79 -12.90 13.37
C SER A 90 -1.67 -12.26 11.99
N VAL A 91 -2.25 -12.89 10.97
CA VAL A 91 -2.25 -12.35 9.59
C VAL A 91 -3.29 -11.24 9.42
N THR A 92 -4.39 -11.29 10.18
CA THR A 92 -5.54 -10.39 10.07
C THR A 92 -5.94 -9.81 11.43
N THR A 93 -6.46 -8.59 11.44
CA THR A 93 -7.01 -7.94 12.65
C THR A 93 -8.24 -8.70 13.15
N ALA A 94 -8.74 -8.33 14.33
CA ALA A 94 -10.02 -8.86 14.83
C ALA A 94 -11.18 -8.63 13.84
N GLN A 95 -11.07 -7.60 13.01
CA GLN A 95 -12.03 -7.25 11.96
C GLN A 95 -11.80 -8.00 10.63
N GLY A 96 -10.84 -8.93 10.58
CA GLY A 96 -10.54 -9.72 9.38
C GLY A 96 -9.71 -8.99 8.31
N LYS A 97 -9.29 -7.74 8.57
CA LYS A 97 -8.46 -6.97 7.63
C LYS A 97 -6.99 -7.42 7.70
N PRO A 98 -6.24 -7.45 6.58
CA PRO A 98 -4.83 -7.80 6.61
C PRO A 98 -4.03 -6.82 7.47
N ARG A 99 -3.23 -7.33 8.42
CA ARG A 99 -2.44 -6.49 9.34
C ARG A 99 -1.20 -5.90 8.69
N LEU A 100 -0.56 -6.63 7.79
CA LEU A 100 0.66 -6.19 7.12
C LEU A 100 0.32 -5.21 5.99
N LEU A 101 0.66 -3.94 6.17
CA LEU A 101 0.46 -2.88 5.17
C LEU A 101 1.62 -2.82 4.19
N HIS A 102 2.85 -2.87 4.71
CA HIS A 102 4.05 -2.74 3.89
C HIS A 102 5.22 -3.58 4.42
N SER A 103 6.13 -3.97 3.54
CA SER A 103 7.32 -4.76 3.86
C SER A 103 8.56 -4.09 3.27
N TYR A 104 9.32 -3.40 4.13
CA TYR A 104 10.55 -2.70 3.77
C TYR A 104 11.75 -3.65 3.75
N ARG A 105 12.59 -3.49 2.73
CA ARG A 105 13.80 -4.32 2.57
C ARG A 105 14.99 -3.49 2.10
N THR A 106 14.76 -2.63 1.11
CA THR A 106 15.81 -1.89 0.40
C THR A 106 16.58 -0.92 1.28
N VAL A 107 15.88 -0.01 1.95
CA VAL A 107 16.47 1.08 2.75
C VAL A 107 16.74 0.67 4.19
N PHE A 108 15.92 -0.25 4.72
CA PHE A 108 16.09 -0.93 5.99
C PHE A 108 15.26 -2.22 5.96
N THR A 109 15.52 -3.14 6.88
CA THR A 109 14.72 -4.35 7.05
C THR A 109 13.61 -4.08 8.03
N GLY A 110 12.35 -4.27 7.65
CA GLY A 110 11.22 -4.01 8.52
C GLY A 110 9.87 -4.03 7.82
N PHE A 111 8.83 -3.60 8.52
CA PHE A 111 7.47 -3.59 7.98
C PHE A 111 6.60 -2.49 8.58
N ALA A 112 5.52 -2.15 7.88
CA ALA A 112 4.42 -1.35 8.44
C ALA A 112 3.20 -2.24 8.66
N ALA A 113 2.57 -2.16 9.82
CA ALA A 113 1.42 -2.97 10.16
C ALA A 113 0.44 -2.27 11.09
N TRP A 114 -0.82 -2.73 11.08
CA TRP A 114 -1.79 -2.43 12.11
C TRP A 114 -1.61 -3.32 13.33
N LEU A 115 -1.33 -2.68 14.47
CA LEU A 115 -1.08 -3.33 15.76
C LEU A 115 -1.73 -2.50 16.87
N THR A 116 -2.09 -3.14 17.98
CA THR A 116 -2.32 -2.41 19.25
C THR A 116 -0.98 -2.15 19.95
N GLN A 117 -0.98 -1.27 20.96
CA GLN A 117 0.24 -1.00 21.74
C GLN A 117 0.75 -2.26 22.46
N GLU A 118 -0.15 -3.10 22.98
CA GLU A 118 0.21 -4.36 23.63
C GLU A 118 0.83 -5.36 22.64
N GLU A 119 0.29 -5.43 21.43
CA GLU A 119 0.80 -6.29 20.37
C GLU A 119 2.18 -5.83 19.88
N LEU A 120 2.44 -4.52 19.89
CA LEU A 120 3.75 -3.95 19.56
C LEU A 120 4.83 -4.41 20.54
N GLU A 121 4.55 -4.36 21.85
CA GLU A 121 5.45 -4.85 22.90
C GLU A 121 5.75 -6.35 22.70
N VAL A 122 4.73 -7.16 22.39
CA VAL A 122 4.88 -8.60 22.13
C VAL A 122 5.64 -8.90 20.82
N SER A 123 5.58 -7.99 19.84
CA SER A 123 6.31 -8.11 18.58
C SER A 123 7.83 -7.85 18.70
N SER A 124 8.30 -7.37 19.85
CA SER A 124 9.72 -7.10 20.15
C SER A 124 10.54 -8.37 20.43
N LYS A 125 10.46 -9.33 19.51
CA LYS A 125 11.22 -10.60 19.49
C LYS A 125 12.68 -10.37 19.07
N PRO A 126 13.59 -11.35 19.22
CA PRO A 126 14.95 -11.25 18.70
C PRO A 126 14.98 -10.77 17.25
N GLY A 127 15.83 -9.78 16.96
CA GLY A 127 15.86 -9.08 15.68
C GLY A 127 14.97 -7.83 15.62
N PHE A 128 14.21 -7.47 16.66
CA PHE A 128 13.57 -6.16 16.75
C PHE A 128 14.57 -5.08 17.15
N VAL A 129 14.55 -3.94 16.44
CA VAL A 129 15.43 -2.80 16.73
C VAL A 129 14.66 -1.66 17.38
N ARG A 130 13.61 -1.18 16.72
CA ARG A 130 12.80 -0.03 17.17
C ARG A 130 11.49 0.07 16.38
N SER A 131 10.51 0.76 16.94
CA SER A 131 9.22 1.05 16.29
C SER A 131 8.88 2.55 16.29
N PHE A 132 8.08 2.98 15.30
CA PHE A 132 7.52 4.34 15.19
C PHE A 132 6.03 4.26 14.92
N ASP A 133 5.30 5.19 15.51
CA ASP A 133 3.98 5.54 15.02
C ASP A 133 4.10 6.07 13.58
N ASN A 134 3.20 5.64 12.71
CA ASN A 134 3.15 6.11 11.34
C ASN A 134 1.76 6.66 11.00
N ASN A 135 1.72 7.98 10.82
CA ASN A 135 0.50 8.69 10.46
C ASN A 135 0.31 8.82 8.93
N ILE A 136 1.16 8.18 8.13
CA ILE A 136 1.13 8.26 6.66
C ILE A 136 0.10 7.29 6.05
N TYR A 137 -0.16 6.14 6.70
CA TYR A 137 -1.16 5.16 6.28
C TYR A 137 -2.34 5.19 7.26
N ARG A 138 -3.05 6.32 7.28
CA ARG A 138 -4.26 6.50 8.09
C ARG A 138 -5.49 6.15 7.28
#